data_AF-A0A231VVQ0-F1
#
_entry.id   AF-A0A231VVQ0-F1
#
_cell.length_a   1.000
_cell.length_b   1.000
_cell.length_c   1.000
_cell.angle_alpha   90.00
_cell.angle_beta   90.00
_cell.angle_gamma   90.00
#
_symmetry.space_group_name_H-M   'P 1'
#
loop_
_entity.id
_entity.type
_entity.pdbx_description
1 polymer ?
#
loop_
_entity_poly.entity_id
_entity_poly.type
_entity_poly.pdbx_seq_one_letter_code
_entity_poly.pdbx_strand_id
1 'polypeptide(L)' 'MLQKIYEQMTDFYRNIEEEYGTFFGDHFDWEHVHFKFLIYYLFRYSIGNHRDFIVYHYRVAYRLYLEKLIMKQGFVAC' A
#
# COMPACT_ATOMS: atom_id res chain seq x y z
N MET A 1 -3.59 9.79 14.03
CA MET A 1 -2.70 8.62 13.88
C MET A 1 -2.55 8.23 12.42
N LEU A 2 -3.65 7.91 11.73
CA LEU A 2 -3.66 7.51 10.32
C LEU A 2 -2.87 8.48 9.42
N GLN A 3 -3.16 9.77 9.49
CA GLN A 3 -2.45 10.80 8.73
C GLN A 3 -0.94 10.78 8.96
N LYS A 4 -0.48 10.69 10.22
CA LYS A 4 0.95 10.62 10.54
C LYS A 4 1.64 9.40 9.94
N ILE A 5 0.97 8.25 9.92
CA ILE A 5 1.49 7.04 9.29
C ILE A 5 1.52 7.20 7.77
N TYR A 6 0.48 7.78 7.19
CA TYR A 6 0.41 8.04 5.76
C TYR A 6 1.55 8.98 5.32
N GLU A 7 1.75 10.10 6.02
CA GLU A 7 2.85 11.04 5.81
C GLU A 7 4.23 10.36 5.95
N GLN A 8 4.39 9.47 6.95
CA GLN A 8 5.62 8.70 7.13
C GLN A 8 5.91 7.76 5.95
N MET A 9 4.87 7.29 5.25
CA MET A 9 4.98 6.36 4.12
C MET A 9 5.01 7.06 2.75
N THR A 10 4.85 8.39 2.68
CA THR A 10 4.75 9.13 1.40
C THR A 10 5.87 8.82 0.42
N ASP A 11 7.13 8.84 0.86
CA ASP A 11 8.27 8.53 -0.02
C ASP A 11 8.26 7.07 -0.48
N PHE A 12 7.78 6.16 0.39
CA PHE A 12 7.61 4.76 0.01
C PHE A 12 6.51 4.60 -1.05
N TYR A 13 5.37 5.29 -0.92
CA TYR A 13 4.31 5.26 -1.91
C TYR A 13 4.78 5.81 -3.25
N ARG A 14 5.45 6.97 -3.27
CA ARG A 14 6.02 7.54 -4.50
C ARG A 14 6.94 6.54 -5.22
N ASN A 15 7.86 5.90 -4.49
CA ASN A 15 8.76 4.90 -5.07
C ASN A 15 8.01 3.69 -5.66
N ILE A 16 6.89 3.30 -5.03
CA ILE A 16 6.06 2.20 -5.53
C ILE A 16 5.27 2.63 -6.78
N GLU A 17 4.69 3.83 -6.79
CA GLU A 17 4.01 4.38 -7.97
C GLU A 17 4.96 4.43 -9.17
N GLU A 18 6.21 4.83 -8.96
CA GLU A 18 7.25 4.82 -10.01
C GLU A 18 7.60 3.41 -10.48
N GLU A 19 7.76 2.45 -9.56
CA GLU A 19 8.15 1.06 -9.87
C GLU A 19 7.05 0.28 -10.61
N TYR A 20 5.79 0.52 -10.27
CA TYR A 20 4.64 -0.24 -10.77
C TYR A 20 3.68 0.62 -11.62
N GLY A 21 4.07 1.83 -12.02
CA GLY A 21 3.21 2.83 -12.66
C GLY A 21 2.56 2.40 -13.97
N THR A 22 2.97 1.27 -14.56
CA THR A 22 2.35 0.70 -15.76
C THR A 22 1.08 -0.12 -15.48
N PHE A 23 0.83 -0.51 -14.22
CA PHE A 23 -0.25 -1.43 -13.84
C PHE A 23 -1.50 -0.74 -13.31
N PHE A 24 -1.38 0.51 -12.87
CA PHE A 24 -2.47 1.30 -12.32
C PHE A 24 -2.66 2.57 -13.14
N GLY A 25 -3.85 3.16 -13.04
CA GLY A 25 -4.24 4.32 -13.82
C GLY A 25 -3.61 5.62 -13.33
N ASP A 26 -4.45 6.59 -13.00
CA ASP A 26 -3.97 7.89 -12.57
C ASP A 26 -3.57 7.91 -11.07
N HIS A 27 -3.13 9.06 -10.59
CA HIS A 27 -2.71 9.23 -9.21
C HIS A 27 -3.82 8.93 -8.18
N PHE A 28 -5.09 9.14 -8.53
CA PHE A 28 -6.20 8.87 -7.61
C PHE A 28 -6.40 7.37 -7.40
N ASP A 29 -6.18 6.55 -8.43
CA ASP A 29 -6.17 5.10 -8.30
C ASP A 29 -5.09 4.64 -7.31
N TRP A 30 -3.89 5.23 -7.39
CA TRP A 30 -2.80 4.95 -6.47
C TRP A 30 -3.11 5.34 -5.04
N GLU A 31 -3.57 6.57 -4.80
CA GLU A 31 -4.01 7.01 -3.48
C GLU A 31 -5.06 6.07 -2.90
N HIS A 32 -6.04 5.64 -3.69
CA HIS A 32 -7.04 4.68 -3.26
C HIS A 32 -6.41 3.36 -2.79
N VAL A 33 -5.47 2.80 -3.56
CA VAL A 33 -4.78 1.54 -3.20
C VAL A 33 -3.96 1.70 -1.92
N HIS A 34 -3.20 2.80 -1.80
CA HIS A 34 -2.40 3.12 -0.62
C HIS A 34 -3.27 3.21 0.64
N PHE A 35 -4.35 3.99 0.58
CA PHE A 35 -5.28 4.16 1.71
C PHE A 35 -6.00 2.87 2.06
N LYS A 36 -6.51 2.15 1.07
CA LYS A 36 -7.22 0.88 1.28
C LYS A 36 -6.35 -0.14 2.00
N PHE A 37 -5.10 -0.29 1.56
CA PHE A 37 -4.19 -1.21 2.23
C PHE A 37 -3.78 -0.73 3.62
N LEU A 38 -3.53 0.56 3.79
CA LEU A 38 -3.17 1.12 5.10
C LEU A 38 -4.25 0.81 6.13
N ILE A 39 -5.52 1.06 5.80
CA ILE A 39 -6.65 0.75 6.68
C ILE A 39 -6.70 -0.75 6.96
N TYR A 40 -6.64 -1.59 5.92
CA TYR A 40 -6.63 -3.05 6.07
C TYR A 40 -5.52 -3.51 7.03
N TYR A 41 -4.30 -3.02 6.87
CA TYR A 41 -3.15 -3.39 7.68
C TYR A 41 -3.34 -2.99 9.15
N LEU A 42 -3.79 -1.77 9.42
CA LEU A 42 -4.03 -1.29 10.78
C LEU A 42 -5.08 -2.16 11.50
N PHE A 43 -6.18 -2.49 10.82
CA PHE A 43 -7.19 -3.39 11.37
C PHE A 43 -6.67 -4.83 11.55
N ARG A 44 -5.96 -5.37 10.55
CA ARG A 44 -5.43 -6.75 10.56
C ARG A 44 -4.52 -7.01 11.75
N TYR A 45 -3.72 -6.03 12.13
CA TYR A 45 -2.75 -6.13 13.23
C TYR A 45 -3.19 -5.39 14.51
N SER A 46 -4.45 -4.91 14.56
CA SER A 46 -5.00 -4.18 15.72
C SER A 46 -4.13 -2.99 16.17
N ILE A 47 -3.55 -2.26 15.22
CA ILE A 47 -2.66 -1.12 15.47
C ILE A 47 -3.50 0.11 15.80
N GLY A 48 -3.63 0.40 17.10
CA GLY A 48 -4.32 1.58 17.62
C GLY A 48 -3.41 2.77 17.92
N ASN A 49 -2.08 2.58 17.88
CA ASN A 49 -1.09 3.63 18.13
C ASN A 49 0.02 3.63 17.07
N HIS A 50 0.56 4.82 16.77
CA HIS A 50 1.68 4.99 15.86
C HIS A 50 2.95 4.25 16.33
N ARG A 51 3.14 4.07 17.65
CA ARG A 51 4.30 3.35 18.20
C ARG A 51 4.31 1.86 17.87
N ASP A 52 3.13 1.27 17.68
CA ASP A 52 2.97 -0.15 17.35
C ASP A 52 3.09 -0.39 15.83
N PHE A 53 3.25 0.68 15.05
CA PHE A 53 3.40 0.60 13.62
C PHE A 53 4.84 0.23 13.22
N ILE A 54 5.02 -1.01 12.79
CA ILE A 54 6.30 -1.51 12.32
C ILE A 54 6.45 -1.21 10.83
N VAL A 55 7.23 -0.17 10.51
CA VAL A 55 7.48 0.33 9.14
C VAL A 55 7.93 -0.77 8.19
N TYR A 56 8.93 -1.56 8.59
CA TYR A 56 9.50 -2.59 7.72
C TYR A 56 8.46 -3.65 7.35
N HIS A 57 7.70 -4.11 8.35
CA HIS A 57 6.65 -5.11 8.15
C HIS A 57 5.54 -4.58 7.25
N TYR A 58 5.15 -3.31 7.41
CA TYR A 58 4.19 -2.65 6.52
C TYR A 58 4.67 -2.63 5.07
N ARG A 59 5.91 -2.19 4.82
CA ARG A 59 6.47 -2.09 3.46
C ARG A 59 6.52 -3.45 2.76
N VAL A 60 6.98 -4.48 3.45
CA VAL A 60 7.03 -5.85 2.90
C VAL A 60 5.62 -6.37 2.63
N ALA A 61 4.69 -6.21 3.57
CA ALA A 61 3.31 -6.64 3.38
C ALA A 61 2.61 -5.90 2.23
N TYR A 62 2.90 -4.61 2.04
CA TYR A 62 2.38 -3.79 0.96
C TYR A 62 2.84 -4.30 -0.42
N ARG A 63 4.15 -4.59 -0.56
CA ARG A 63 4.69 -5.15 -1.80
C ARG A 63 4.08 -6.50 -2.15
N LEU A 64 3.99 -7.42 -1.18
CA LEU A 64 3.34 -8.71 -1.37
C LEU A 64 1.86 -8.58 -1.74
N TYR A 65 1.17 -7.58 -1.21
CA TYR A 65 -0.22 -7.30 -1.59
C TYR A 65 -0.33 -6.79 -3.02
N LEU A 66 0.54 -5.87 -3.43
CA LEU A 66 0.58 -5.37 -4.81
C LEU A 66 0.91 -6.47 -5.82
N GLU A 67 1.93 -7.28 -5.54
CA GLU A 67 2.28 -8.43 -6.39
C GLU A 67 1.07 -9.34 -6.62
N LYS A 68 0.35 -9.68 -5.54
CA LYS A 68 -0.88 -10.48 -5.64
C LYS A 68 -2.00 -9.78 -6.41
N LEU A 69 -2.11 -8.46 -6.29
CA LEU A 69 -3.12 -7.68 -7.00
C LEU A 69 -2.83 -7.63 -8.50
N ILE A 70 -1.58 -7.38 -8.88
CA ILE A 70 -1.09 -7.31 -10.25
C ILE A 70 -1.19 -8.70 -10.90
N MET A 71 -0.76 -9.76 -10.21
CA MET A 71 -0.92 -11.13 -10.70
C MET A 71 -2.38 -11.46 -11.00
N LYS A 72 -3.32 -11.04 -10.16
CA LYS A 72 -4.75 -11.23 -10.41
C LYS A 72 -5.26 -10.47 -11.63
N GLN A 73 -4.75 -9.27 -11.89
CA GLN A 73 -5.11 -8.50 -13.10
C GLN A 73 -4.55 -9.15 -14.37
N GLY A 74 -3.33 -9.67 -14.34
CA GLY A 74 -2.72 -10.38 -15.47
C GLY A 74 -3.46 -11.66 -15.88
N PHE A 75 -4.11 -12.36 -14.93
CA PHE A 75 -4.93 -13.54 -15.22
C PHE A 75 -6.26 -13.24 -15.93
N VAL A 76 -6.74 -11.99 -15.93
CA VAL A 76 -7.99 -11.59 -16.60
C VAL A 76 -7.74 -11.19 -18.07
N ALA A 77 -6.48 -11.06 -18.49
CA ALA A 77 -6.09 -10.64 -19.83
C ALA A 77 -5.71 -11.80 -20.79
N CYS A 78 -5.99 -13.07 -20.43
CA CYS A 78 -5.78 -14.24 -21.28
C CYS A 78 -7.10 -14.80 -21.81
#